data_AF-A0A2J8J7Z8-F1
#
_entry.id   AF-A0A2J8J7Z8-F1
#
_cell.length_a   1.000
_cell.length_b   1.000
_cell.length_c   1.000
_cell.angle_alpha   90.00
_cell.angle_beta   90.00
_cell.angle_gamma   90.00
#
_symmetry.space_group_name_H-M   'P 1'
#
loop_
_entity.id
_entity.type
_entity.pdbx_description
1 polymer ?
#
loop_
_entity_poly.entity_id
_entity_poly.type
_entity_poly.pdbx_seq_one_letter_code
_entity_poly.pdbx_strand_id
1 'polypeptide(L)'
;RLLLLLGLSARGEWPGRPRPEAPRALCTPASPLTVSLPVGPAPAGAAKMKVVEEPNSFGVNNPFLPQASRLQAKRDPSPVSGPVHLFRLSGKCFSLVESTYKYEFCPFHNVTQHEQTFRWNAYSGILGIWHEWEIANNTFTGMWMRDGDACRSRSRQSKVELACGKSNRLAHVSEPRTCVYALT
;
A
#
# COMPACT_ATOMS: atom_id res chain seq x y z
N ARG A 1 30.91 54.13 24.66
CA ARG A 1 30.63 53.30 25.87
C ARG A 1 30.61 51.85 25.38
N LEU A 2 31.73 51.14 25.47
CA LEU A 2 32.23 50.40 26.64
C LEU A 2 31.68 48.96 26.67
N LEU A 3 32.60 48.02 26.41
CA LEU A 3 32.76 46.60 26.80
C LEU A 3 31.56 45.62 26.83
N LEU A 4 31.61 44.40 26.26
CA LEU A 4 32.48 43.21 26.42
C LEU A 4 32.10 42.27 27.59
N LEU A 5 31.99 40.96 27.25
CA LEU A 5 32.20 39.71 28.02
C LEU A 5 30.93 38.93 28.49
N LEU A 6 30.68 37.74 27.91
CA LEU A 6 30.98 36.34 28.39
C LEU A 6 30.03 35.86 29.50
N GLY A 7 29.52 34.63 29.58
CA GLY A 7 29.78 33.35 28.89
C GLY A 7 29.02 32.22 29.62
N LEU A 8 29.39 30.96 29.32
CA LEU A 8 29.00 29.66 29.94
C LEU A 8 27.72 29.00 29.39
N SER A 9 27.78 27.96 28.54
CA SER A 9 28.33 26.59 28.71
C SER A 9 27.37 25.64 29.43
N ALA A 10 26.76 24.73 28.67
CA ALA A 10 26.46 23.39 29.14
C ALA A 10 26.53 22.41 27.95
N ARG A 11 27.67 21.72 27.88
CA ARG A 11 27.90 20.52 27.08
C ARG A 11 27.05 19.39 27.66
N GLY A 12 26.32 18.68 26.81
CA GLY A 12 25.64 17.42 27.14
C GLY A 12 26.12 16.34 26.17
N GLU A 13 27.29 15.80 26.46
CA GLU A 13 27.93 14.67 25.78
C GLU A 13 27.13 13.39 26.06
N TRP A 14 26.64 12.69 25.04
CA TRP A 14 26.08 11.34 25.19
C TRP A 14 27.14 10.29 24.78
N PRO A 15 27.48 9.33 25.65
CA PRO A 15 28.50 8.34 25.37
C PRO A 15 28.03 7.30 24.35
N GLY A 16 28.99 6.82 23.57
CA GLY A 16 28.81 6.07 22.34
C GLY A 16 28.09 4.72 22.47
N ARG A 17 27.39 4.37 21.39
CA ARG A 17 27.08 2.98 21.06
C ARG A 17 28.05 2.48 19.99
N PRO A 18 28.61 1.27 20.13
CA PRO A 18 29.43 0.66 19.10
C PRO A 18 28.58 0.28 17.87
N ARG A 19 29.13 0.51 16.68
CA ARG A 19 28.56 0.06 15.40
C ARG A 19 28.79 -1.45 15.26
N PRO A 20 27.82 -2.22 14.73
CA PRO A 20 28.10 -3.58 14.30
C PRO A 20 28.99 -3.58 13.06
N GLU A 21 30.11 -4.30 13.13
CA GLU A 21 31.01 -4.59 12.02
C GLU A 21 30.31 -5.47 10.97
N ALA A 22 30.41 -5.07 9.71
CA ALA A 22 30.01 -5.91 8.58
C ALA A 22 31.10 -6.96 8.31
N PRO A 23 30.76 -8.23 8.07
CA PRO A 23 31.75 -9.24 7.72
C PRO A 23 32.33 -8.96 6.33
N ARG A 24 33.66 -8.84 6.27
CA ARG A 24 34.45 -8.77 5.05
C ARG A 24 34.38 -10.11 4.32
N ALA A 25 33.76 -10.14 3.15
CA ALA A 25 33.92 -11.25 2.22
C ALA A 25 35.30 -11.13 1.54
N LEU A 26 36.18 -12.09 1.84
CA LEU A 26 37.44 -12.27 1.14
C LEU A 26 37.16 -13.02 -0.18
N CYS A 27 37.35 -12.35 -1.32
CA CYS A 27 37.48 -13.02 -2.60
C CYS A 27 38.97 -13.27 -2.88
N THR A 28 39.39 -14.53 -2.86
CA THR A 28 40.66 -14.98 -3.45
C THR A 28 40.44 -15.37 -4.91
N PRO A 29 41.38 -15.08 -5.82
CA PRO A 29 41.30 -15.54 -7.20
C PRO A 29 41.94 -16.93 -7.32
N ALA A 30 41.22 -17.89 -7.91
CA ALA A 30 41.80 -19.15 -8.37
C ALA A 30 41.88 -19.13 -9.90
N SER A 31 43.08 -19.45 -10.40
CA SER A 31 43.52 -19.47 -11.79
C SER A 31 42.67 -20.33 -12.75
N PRO A 32 42.74 -20.08 -14.06
CA PRO A 32 41.88 -20.73 -15.05
C PRO A 32 42.41 -22.11 -15.44
N LEU A 33 41.51 -23.07 -15.62
CA LEU A 33 41.78 -24.28 -16.39
C LEU A 33 41.05 -24.18 -17.73
N THR A 34 41.87 -24.13 -18.78
CA THR A 34 41.49 -24.07 -20.19
C THR A 34 40.95 -25.41 -20.65
N VAL A 35 39.70 -25.46 -21.13
CA VAL A 35 39.15 -26.62 -21.84
C VAL A 35 38.68 -26.13 -23.21
N SER A 36 39.40 -26.56 -24.25
CA SER A 36 39.10 -26.31 -25.66
C SER A 36 38.04 -27.31 -26.14
N LEU A 37 36.92 -26.82 -26.67
CA LEU A 37 35.91 -27.63 -27.36
C LEU A 37 35.70 -27.11 -28.80
N PRO A 38 35.37 -28.00 -29.75
CA PRO A 38 35.43 -27.73 -31.18
C PRO A 38 34.30 -26.82 -31.69
N VAL A 39 34.65 -26.06 -32.73
CA VAL A 39 33.79 -25.13 -33.48
C VAL A 39 32.75 -25.91 -34.29
N GLY A 40 31.46 -25.71 -33.97
CA GLY A 40 30.32 -26.13 -34.78
C GLY A 40 29.67 -24.94 -35.51
N PRO A 41 28.98 -25.16 -36.64
CA PRO A 41 28.49 -24.10 -37.51
C PRO A 41 27.20 -23.44 -36.97
N ALA A 42 27.09 -22.14 -37.24
CA ALA A 42 26.01 -21.25 -36.81
C ALA A 42 24.67 -21.54 -37.50
N PRO A 43 23.55 -21.51 -36.77
CA PRO A 43 22.25 -21.19 -37.34
C PRO A 43 21.93 -19.70 -37.16
N ALA A 44 21.46 -19.11 -38.26
CA ALA A 44 20.96 -17.76 -38.38
C ALA A 44 19.68 -17.53 -37.56
N GLY A 45 19.46 -16.27 -37.16
CA GLY A 45 18.14 -15.76 -36.75
C GLY A 45 18.00 -15.45 -35.26
N ALA A 46 18.67 -14.40 -34.80
CA ALA A 46 18.38 -13.79 -33.50
C ALA A 46 17.00 -13.10 -33.55
N ALA A 47 15.95 -13.83 -33.19
CA ALA A 47 14.70 -13.21 -32.78
C ALA A 47 14.94 -12.49 -31.44
N LYS A 48 14.87 -11.15 -31.44
CA LYS A 48 14.83 -10.35 -30.22
C LYS A 48 13.53 -10.66 -29.48
N MET A 49 13.54 -11.65 -28.61
CA MET A 49 12.53 -11.76 -27.57
C MET A 49 12.84 -10.67 -26.54
N LYS A 50 12.12 -9.55 -26.63
CA LYS A 50 12.01 -8.61 -25.53
C LYS A 50 11.18 -9.32 -24.48
N VAL A 51 11.80 -9.68 -23.36
CA VAL A 51 11.09 -10.09 -22.15
C VAL A 51 9.99 -9.06 -21.94
N VAL A 52 8.73 -9.51 -21.94
CA VAL A 52 7.63 -8.71 -21.42
C VAL A 52 7.94 -8.63 -19.93
N GLU A 53 8.54 -7.51 -19.52
CA GLU A 53 8.61 -7.14 -18.12
C GLU A 53 7.19 -7.27 -17.57
N GLU A 54 7.03 -8.15 -16.58
CA GLU A 54 5.84 -8.21 -15.74
C GLU A 54 5.48 -6.77 -15.36
N PRO A 55 4.23 -6.31 -15.55
CA PRO A 55 3.86 -4.98 -15.12
C PRO A 55 3.60 -5.01 -13.61
N ASN A 56 4.62 -5.34 -12.84
CA ASN A 56 4.74 -5.07 -11.42
C ASN A 56 5.69 -3.88 -11.24
N SER A 57 5.28 -2.71 -11.73
CA SER A 57 5.82 -1.45 -11.22
C SER A 57 4.85 -0.30 -11.43
N PHE A 58 4.38 0.18 -10.30
CA PHE A 58 3.61 1.38 -10.05
C PHE A 58 4.25 2.60 -10.75
N GLY A 59 3.73 2.94 -11.94
CA GLY A 59 4.08 4.15 -12.68
C GLY A 59 3.30 5.35 -12.16
N VAL A 60 3.84 6.05 -11.17
CA VAL A 60 3.40 7.38 -10.74
C VAL A 60 3.87 8.44 -11.75
N ASN A 61 2.91 9.22 -12.26
CA ASN A 61 3.05 10.44 -13.09
C ASN A 61 3.44 10.27 -14.57
N ASN A 62 2.47 9.93 -15.43
CA ASN A 62 2.56 10.26 -16.87
C ASN A 62 1.30 11.04 -17.32
N PRO A 63 1.43 12.27 -17.83
CA PRO A 63 0.28 13.13 -18.18
C PRO A 63 -0.43 12.80 -19.51
N PHE A 64 -0.02 11.73 -20.21
CA PHE A 64 -0.52 11.40 -21.56
C PHE A 64 -1.08 9.98 -21.74
N LEU A 65 -1.33 9.23 -20.65
CA LEU A 65 -2.19 8.05 -20.73
C LEU A 65 -3.65 8.51 -20.59
N PRO A 66 -4.61 7.98 -21.37
CA PRO A 66 -6.01 8.18 -21.04
C PRO A 66 -6.19 7.65 -19.62
N GLN A 67 -6.80 8.49 -18.79
CA GLN A 67 -7.08 8.29 -17.36
C GLN A 67 -8.08 7.14 -17.18
N ALA A 68 -7.78 5.96 -17.72
CA ALA A 68 -8.53 4.76 -17.46
C ALA A 68 -8.45 4.53 -15.94
N SER A 69 -9.59 4.74 -15.31
CA SER A 69 -9.99 4.25 -13.99
C SER A 69 -9.28 4.78 -12.75
N ARG A 70 -8.88 6.07 -12.68
CA ARG A 70 -8.75 6.68 -11.34
C ARG A 70 -10.15 6.75 -10.74
N LEU A 71 -10.46 5.81 -9.84
CA LEU A 71 -11.73 5.76 -9.12
C LEU A 71 -12.06 7.14 -8.55
N GLN A 72 -13.18 7.71 -8.98
CA GLN A 72 -13.65 9.00 -8.52
C GLN A 72 -14.66 8.80 -7.40
N ALA A 73 -14.33 9.27 -6.21
CA ALA A 73 -15.25 9.27 -5.09
C ALA A 73 -16.42 10.22 -5.36
N LYS A 74 -17.63 9.81 -4.99
CA LYS A 74 -18.84 10.65 -5.13
C LYS A 74 -18.81 11.87 -4.22
N ARG A 75 -18.04 11.82 -3.13
CA ARG A 75 -17.78 12.93 -2.23
C ARG A 75 -16.41 12.80 -1.58
N ASP A 76 -15.98 13.89 -0.96
CA ASP A 76 -14.81 13.89 -0.09
C ASP A 76 -15.07 13.09 1.19
N PRO A 77 -14.04 12.40 1.72
CA PRO A 77 -14.12 11.73 3.00
C PRO A 77 -14.34 12.73 4.13
N SER A 78 -14.99 12.25 5.18
CA SER A 78 -15.23 13.08 6.37
C SER A 78 -13.91 13.40 7.08
N PRO A 79 -13.82 14.46 7.89
CA PRO A 79 -12.61 14.75 8.64
C PRO A 79 -12.16 13.57 9.51
N VAL A 80 -10.84 13.41 9.67
CA VAL A 80 -10.26 12.41 10.58
C VAL A 80 -10.76 12.71 11.99
N SER A 81 -11.39 11.72 12.62
CA SER A 81 -12.00 11.84 13.95
C SER A 81 -11.88 10.52 14.72
N GLY A 82 -12.24 10.52 16.00
CA GLY A 82 -12.23 9.33 16.85
C GLY A 82 -10.93 9.14 17.65
N PRO A 83 -10.54 7.89 17.98
CA PRO A 83 -9.41 7.62 18.86
C PRO A 83 -8.07 8.10 18.28
N VAL A 84 -7.36 8.95 19.04
CA VAL A 84 -6.12 9.62 18.61
C VAL A 84 -5.02 8.64 18.18
N HIS A 85 -4.96 7.46 18.79
CA HIS A 85 -3.97 6.43 18.44
C HIS A 85 -4.16 5.87 17.03
N LEU A 86 -5.37 5.94 16.47
CA LEU A 86 -5.69 5.48 15.12
C LEU A 86 -5.32 6.51 14.05
N PHE A 87 -5.07 7.77 14.40
CA PHE A 87 -4.73 8.82 13.42
C PHE A 87 -3.43 8.50 12.68
N ARG A 88 -2.54 7.69 13.27
CA ARG A 88 -1.33 7.17 12.63
C ARG A 88 -1.57 6.23 11.45
N LEU A 89 -2.82 5.78 11.26
CA LEU A 89 -3.27 4.99 10.13
C LEU A 89 -3.76 5.86 8.97
N SER A 90 -4.04 7.14 9.21
CA SER A 90 -4.37 8.09 8.14
C SER A 90 -3.23 8.15 7.12
N GLY A 91 -3.59 8.09 5.84
CA GLY A 91 -2.64 8.09 4.73
C GLY A 91 -1.91 6.76 4.50
N LYS A 92 -2.22 5.70 5.27
CA LYS A 92 -1.75 4.34 5.00
C LYS A 92 -2.87 3.52 4.37
N CYS A 93 -2.52 2.61 3.48
CA CYS A 93 -3.48 1.73 2.82
C CYS A 93 -3.05 0.26 2.99
N PHE A 94 -4.03 -0.60 3.19
CA PHE A 94 -3.85 -2.03 3.41
C PHE A 94 -4.60 -2.80 2.33
N SER A 95 -3.88 -3.64 1.60
CA SER A 95 -4.47 -4.46 0.54
C SER A 95 -4.61 -5.92 0.94
N LEU A 96 -5.71 -6.54 0.55
CA LEU A 96 -5.95 -7.98 0.64
C LEU A 96 -6.39 -8.49 -0.73
N VAL A 97 -5.80 -9.58 -1.20
CA VAL A 97 -6.29 -10.28 -2.40
C VAL A 97 -7.06 -11.50 -1.94
N GLU A 98 -8.34 -11.57 -2.31
CA GLU A 98 -9.22 -12.68 -1.97
C GLU A 98 -9.94 -13.14 -3.24
N SER A 99 -9.75 -14.43 -3.57
CA SER A 99 -10.18 -15.03 -4.84
C SER A 99 -9.65 -14.24 -6.06
N THR A 100 -10.51 -13.56 -6.79
CA THR A 100 -10.17 -12.78 -8.00
C THR A 100 -10.17 -11.27 -7.76
N TYR A 101 -10.36 -10.82 -6.53
CA TYR A 101 -10.49 -9.40 -6.20
C TYR A 101 -9.39 -8.96 -5.25
N LYS A 102 -8.80 -7.80 -5.55
CA LYS A 102 -7.93 -7.05 -4.65
C LYS A 102 -8.76 -5.96 -3.98
N TYR A 103 -8.87 -6.05 -2.68
CA TYR A 103 -9.45 -5.03 -1.83
C TYR A 103 -8.34 -4.13 -1.30
N GLU A 104 -8.59 -2.84 -1.22
CA GLU A 104 -7.68 -1.87 -0.62
C GLU A 104 -8.47 -0.97 0.32
N PHE A 105 -8.03 -0.93 1.57
CA PHE A 105 -8.62 -0.13 2.63
C PHE A 105 -7.64 0.93 3.09
N CYS A 106 -8.04 2.19 2.95
CA CYS A 106 -7.32 3.35 3.47
C CYS A 106 -8.15 3.98 4.60
N PRO A 107 -7.76 3.83 5.89
CA PRO A 107 -8.47 4.43 7.01
C PRO A 107 -8.65 5.95 6.81
N PHE A 108 -9.84 6.45 7.15
CA PHE A 108 -10.26 7.84 6.98
C PHE A 108 -10.33 8.35 5.53
N HIS A 109 -10.23 7.47 4.54
CA HIS A 109 -10.32 7.84 3.12
C HIS A 109 -11.41 7.02 2.43
N ASN A 110 -11.07 5.88 1.83
CA ASN A 110 -12.03 5.04 1.13
C ASN A 110 -11.62 3.56 1.16
N VAL A 111 -12.57 2.72 0.76
CA VAL A 111 -12.38 1.29 0.48
C VAL A 111 -12.60 1.09 -1.01
N THR A 112 -11.67 0.42 -1.67
CA THR A 112 -11.75 0.12 -3.10
C THR A 112 -11.68 -1.40 -3.34
N GLN A 113 -12.26 -1.81 -4.46
CA GLN A 113 -12.22 -3.16 -4.98
C GLN A 113 -11.73 -3.10 -6.42
N HIS A 114 -10.77 -3.95 -6.74
CA HIS A 114 -10.22 -4.12 -8.07
C HIS A 114 -10.23 -5.59 -8.46
N GLU A 115 -10.88 -5.92 -9.56
CA GLU A 115 -10.84 -7.26 -10.14
C GLU A 115 -9.45 -7.49 -10.76
N GLN A 116 -8.78 -8.58 -10.39
CA GLN A 116 -7.41 -8.90 -10.80
C GLN A 116 -7.36 -9.71 -12.11
N THR A 117 -8.46 -9.80 -12.84
CA THR A 117 -8.49 -10.53 -14.12
C THR A 117 -7.82 -9.71 -15.22
N PHE A 118 -7.11 -10.36 -16.15
CA PHE A 118 -6.50 -9.70 -17.32
C PHE A 118 -7.51 -9.24 -18.37
N ARG A 119 -8.76 -9.00 -17.97
CA ARG A 119 -9.81 -8.50 -18.84
C ARG A 119 -9.62 -7.01 -19.04
N TRP A 120 -9.77 -6.57 -20.29
CA TRP A 120 -9.70 -5.15 -20.63
C TRP A 120 -10.77 -4.30 -19.91
N ASN A 121 -11.84 -4.93 -19.42
CA ASN A 121 -12.96 -4.34 -18.70
C ASN A 121 -13.07 -4.86 -17.25
N ALA A 122 -11.95 -5.20 -16.61
CA ALA A 122 -11.92 -5.62 -15.21
C ALA A 122 -12.64 -4.61 -14.30
N TYR A 123 -13.53 -5.09 -13.44
CA TYR A 123 -14.31 -4.21 -12.57
C TYR A 123 -13.39 -3.51 -11.56
N SER A 124 -13.55 -2.20 -11.43
CA SER A 124 -12.89 -1.39 -10.40
C SER A 124 -13.90 -0.46 -9.78
N GLY A 125 -13.98 -0.41 -8.46
CA GLY A 125 -14.97 0.42 -7.79
C GLY A 125 -14.69 0.78 -6.35
N ILE A 126 -15.44 1.75 -5.84
CA ILE A 126 -15.41 2.19 -4.45
C ILE A 126 -16.51 1.47 -3.67
N LEU A 127 -16.14 0.76 -2.60
CA LEU A 127 -17.08 0.08 -1.71
C LEU A 127 -17.63 1.00 -0.63
N GLY A 128 -16.90 2.06 -0.30
CA GLY A 128 -17.34 3.12 0.61
C GLY A 128 -16.29 4.19 0.82
N ILE A 129 -16.74 5.35 1.30
CA ILE A 129 -15.97 6.54 1.63
C ILE A 129 -16.15 6.81 3.12
N TRP A 130 -15.08 7.19 3.80
CA TRP A 130 -15.11 7.42 5.25
C TRP A 130 -16.19 8.42 5.67
N HIS A 131 -17.07 7.97 6.56
CA HIS A 131 -18.18 8.78 7.05
C HIS A 131 -18.12 9.07 8.55
N GLU A 132 -18.28 8.04 9.37
CA GLU A 132 -18.50 8.18 10.79
C GLU A 132 -18.08 6.93 11.55
N TRP A 133 -17.85 7.10 12.84
CA TRP A 133 -17.69 5.97 13.75
C TRP A 133 -19.04 5.40 14.15
N GLU A 134 -19.14 4.08 14.16
CA GLU A 134 -20.18 3.39 14.89
C GLU A 134 -19.82 3.39 16.37
N ILE A 135 -20.74 3.88 17.20
CA ILE A 135 -20.60 3.92 18.64
C ILE A 135 -21.73 3.10 19.24
N ALA A 136 -21.40 2.04 19.96
CA ALA A 136 -22.34 1.28 20.76
C ALA A 136 -21.85 1.26 22.20
N ASN A 137 -22.73 1.52 23.17
CA ASN A 137 -22.37 1.48 24.60
C ASN A 137 -21.15 2.35 24.96
N ASN A 138 -21.03 3.55 24.39
CA ASN A 138 -19.89 4.47 24.56
C ASN A 138 -18.53 3.93 24.08
N THR A 139 -18.51 2.87 23.27
CA THR A 139 -17.28 2.33 22.66
C THR A 139 -17.35 2.42 21.14
N PHE A 140 -16.19 2.62 20.52
CA PHE A 140 -16.04 2.61 19.07
C PHE A 140 -16.07 1.16 18.58
N THR A 141 -17.14 0.76 17.90
CA THR A 141 -17.33 -0.61 17.41
C THR A 141 -16.86 -0.81 15.98
N GLY A 142 -16.92 0.24 15.15
CA GLY A 142 -16.48 0.14 13.77
C GLY A 142 -16.48 1.47 13.03
N MET A 143 -15.95 1.46 11.83
CA MET A 143 -15.92 2.59 10.89
C MET A 143 -16.97 2.37 9.82
N TRP A 144 -17.90 3.31 9.69
CA TRP A 144 -18.85 3.31 8.58
C TRP A 144 -18.25 4.01 7.36
N MET A 145 -18.18 3.26 6.27
CA MET A 145 -17.78 3.72 4.95
C MET A 145 -19.03 3.76 4.07
N ARG A 146 -19.49 4.94 3.65
CA ARG A 146 -20.75 5.12 2.89
C ARG A 146 -20.50 5.72 1.52
N ASP A 147 -21.56 5.86 0.72
CA ASP A 147 -21.51 6.56 -0.56
C ASP A 147 -20.49 5.99 -1.56
N GLY A 148 -20.29 4.67 -1.54
CA GLY A 148 -19.55 3.97 -2.59
C GLY A 148 -20.29 3.98 -3.93
N ASP A 149 -19.84 3.16 -4.86
CA ASP A 149 -20.40 3.08 -6.21
C ASP A 149 -21.88 2.71 -6.21
N ALA A 150 -22.57 3.10 -7.27
CA ALA A 150 -23.99 2.79 -7.42
C ALA A 150 -24.20 1.28 -7.48
N CYS A 151 -25.12 0.79 -6.66
CA CYS A 151 -25.49 -0.61 -6.56
C CYS A 151 -27.01 -0.73 -6.58
N ARG A 152 -27.54 -0.82 -7.80
CA ARG A 152 -28.98 -0.83 -8.08
C ARG A 152 -29.66 0.45 -7.53
N SER A 153 -30.45 0.37 -6.46
CA SER A 153 -31.17 1.51 -5.87
C SER A 153 -30.43 2.19 -4.72
N ARG A 154 -29.27 1.68 -4.29
CA ARG A 154 -28.49 2.23 -3.17
C ARG A 154 -27.02 2.37 -3.56
N SER A 155 -26.25 3.13 -2.80
CA SER A 155 -24.79 3.12 -2.91
C SER A 155 -24.23 1.94 -2.13
N ARG A 156 -23.11 1.36 -2.58
CA ARG A 156 -22.34 0.40 -1.77
C ARG A 156 -21.93 1.05 -0.46
N GLN A 157 -21.93 0.26 0.60
CA GLN A 157 -21.48 0.66 1.92
C GLN A 157 -20.61 -0.44 2.52
N SER A 158 -19.67 -0.06 3.36
CA SER A 158 -18.81 -1.00 4.07
C SER A 158 -18.73 -0.64 5.54
N LYS A 159 -18.73 -1.66 6.39
CA LYS A 159 -18.46 -1.55 7.82
C LYS A 159 -17.09 -2.16 8.08
N VAL A 160 -16.19 -1.39 8.68
CA VAL A 160 -14.85 -1.87 9.05
C VAL A 160 -14.78 -2.04 10.55
N GLU A 161 -14.47 -3.24 11.01
CA GLU A 161 -14.28 -3.56 12.42
C GLU A 161 -12.78 -3.69 12.69
N LEU A 162 -12.25 -2.93 13.64
CA LEU A 162 -10.82 -2.95 13.94
C LEU A 162 -10.53 -3.98 15.03
N ALA A 163 -9.79 -5.02 14.67
CA ALA A 163 -9.35 -6.07 15.62
C ALA A 163 -7.86 -5.91 15.98
N CYS A 164 -7.51 -6.32 17.21
CA CYS A 164 -6.11 -6.34 17.64
C CYS A 164 -5.32 -7.45 16.92
N GLY A 165 -4.17 -7.10 16.37
CA GLY A 165 -3.29 -8.03 15.66
C GLY A 165 -1.82 -7.68 15.80
N LYS A 166 -0.94 -8.60 15.37
CA LYS A 166 0.53 -8.41 15.40
C LYS A 166 1.02 -7.28 14.47
N SER A 167 0.24 -6.98 13.42
CA SER A 167 0.55 -5.99 12.40
C SER A 167 -0.73 -5.42 11.82
N ASN A 168 -0.66 -4.19 11.29
CA ASN A 168 -1.78 -3.56 10.60
C ASN A 168 -1.91 -4.15 9.20
N ARG A 169 -3.02 -4.84 8.93
CA ARG A 169 -3.36 -5.39 7.62
C ARG A 169 -4.87 -5.55 7.53
N LEU A 170 -5.40 -5.59 6.31
CA LEU A 170 -6.77 -6.03 6.05
C LEU A 170 -6.78 -7.56 6.17
N ALA A 171 -7.52 -8.10 7.14
CA ALA A 171 -7.49 -9.52 7.47
C ALA A 171 -8.55 -10.32 6.69
N HIS A 172 -9.74 -9.76 6.50
CA HIS A 172 -10.84 -10.44 5.83
C HIS A 172 -11.84 -9.45 5.23
N VAL A 173 -12.48 -9.84 4.11
CA VAL A 173 -13.56 -9.08 3.49
C VAL A 173 -14.73 -10.02 3.19
N SER A 174 -15.95 -9.59 3.50
CA SER A 174 -17.15 -10.35 3.21
C SER A 174 -18.28 -9.45 2.73
N GLU A 175 -19.23 -10.02 1.99
CA GLU A 175 -20.48 -9.36 1.58
C GLU A 175 -21.67 -10.04 2.29
N PRO A 176 -21.93 -9.73 3.57
CA PRO A 176 -23.03 -10.36 4.31
C PRO A 176 -24.41 -10.05 3.73
N ARG A 177 -24.56 -8.91 3.03
CA ARG A 177 -25.78 -8.54 2.30
C ARG A 177 -25.38 -7.86 1.01
N THR A 178 -26.20 -7.99 -0.02
CA THR A 178 -25.94 -7.34 -1.32
C THR A 178 -25.65 -5.85 -1.15
N CYS A 179 -24.54 -5.38 -1.73
CA CYS A 179 -24.01 -4.01 -1.64
C CYS A 179 -23.53 -3.57 -0.24
N VAL A 180 -23.47 -4.46 0.75
CA VAL A 180 -23.00 -4.17 2.10
C VAL A 180 -21.84 -5.09 2.44
N TYR A 181 -20.68 -4.48 2.66
CA TYR A 181 -19.43 -5.20 2.92
C TYR A 181 -19.05 -5.10 4.39
N ALA A 182 -18.45 -6.16 4.91
CA ALA A 182 -17.85 -6.20 6.23
C ALA A 182 -16.35 -6.51 6.10
N LEU A 183 -15.53 -5.64 6.68
CA LEU A 183 -14.07 -5.73 6.66
C LEU A 183 -13.56 -5.86 8.11
N THR A 184 -12.48 -6.61 8.29
CA THR A 184 -11.80 -6.78 9.58
C THR A 184 -10.29 -6.65 9.44
#